data_AF-A0A4R1L0F4-F1
#
_entry.id   AF-A0A4R1L0F4-F1
#
_cell.length_a   1.000
_cell.length_b   1.000
_cell.length_c   1.000
_cell.angle_alpha   90.00
_cell.angle_beta   90.00
_cell.angle_gamma   90.00
#
_symmetry.space_group_name_H-M   'P 1'
#
loop_
_entity.id
_entity.type
_entity.pdbx_description
1 polymer ?
#
loop_
_entity_poly.entity_id
_entity_poly.type
_entity_poly.pdbx_seq_one_letter_code
_entity_poly.pdbx_strand_id
1 'polypeptide(L)'
;MDLPGYDVAALVAKSGKSASHIYARLSLLQLIPDVAQAFVEERITASHANLIARLPQEHQAEAFENCWRKDWQDKEAHLLPAKHLSAWIQANLYLNLAEAPFDREDTTLKPEAGACITCPRRSGFNTSLFADVQGDQCLDAPCFQAKVTAHIDRELAARPELVTIETAWRAPKEQHPGALQKHQYCELDIPDNPDAEPPCSHTKSALIVFGKHAGRTLTVCVEPDCPVHNPREAARIAADPPPVMAPAVEEETEEEAAQRHADHEQRMAEYHAEQERKEEERKAEFERQQKEYEAEQARREKQHKARLATFDRILEKAPAMFIAEQLRLFLRLVVFIDPYSFLEEVASHFAGDGENHEQTEQEIVLAALGDTPDEKLTSFALRLALTDHLGIPRDTDPDLLTEAEALFAPPRAKPKKASKSKAAPTLVKPAEKTVAAKKQKAA
;
A
#
# COMPACT_ATOMS: atom_id res chain seq x y z
N MET A 1 54.02 -23.00 14.08
CA MET A 1 53.69 -21.70 14.69
C MET A 1 52.45 -21.95 15.54
N ASP A 2 52.58 -21.87 16.86
CA ASP A 2 51.42 -21.94 17.75
C ASP A 2 50.53 -20.74 17.45
N LEU A 3 49.39 -20.99 16.82
CA LEU A 3 48.31 -20.01 16.74
C LEU A 3 47.86 -19.76 18.18
N PRO A 4 48.06 -18.57 18.75
CA PRO A 4 47.54 -18.27 20.08
C PRO A 4 46.01 -18.41 20.02
N GLY A 5 45.49 -19.42 20.71
CA GLY A 5 44.06 -19.67 20.85
C GLY A 5 43.42 -18.57 21.70
N TYR A 6 43.18 -17.42 21.11
CA TYR A 6 42.39 -16.37 21.74
C TYR A 6 40.92 -16.78 21.71
N ASP A 7 40.33 -16.99 22.88
CA ASP A 7 38.88 -17.06 23.01
C ASP A 7 38.26 -15.65 22.93
N VAL A 8 36.93 -15.58 22.82
CA VAL A 8 36.25 -14.28 22.69
C VAL A 8 36.49 -13.40 23.92
N ALA A 9 36.63 -13.98 25.11
CA ALA A 9 36.93 -13.24 26.34
C ALA A 9 38.30 -12.55 26.28
N ALA A 10 39.32 -13.24 25.78
CA ALA A 10 40.65 -12.67 25.57
C ALA A 10 40.63 -11.57 24.49
N LEU A 11 39.84 -11.73 23.44
CA LEU A 11 39.66 -10.70 22.41
C LEU A 11 38.94 -9.45 22.95
N VAL A 12 37.93 -9.61 23.81
CA VAL A 12 37.26 -8.49 24.50
C VAL A 12 38.26 -7.70 25.33
N ALA A 13 39.02 -8.40 26.19
CA ALA A 13 39.99 -7.78 27.09
C ALA A 13 41.10 -7.02 26.33
N LYS A 14 41.54 -7.57 25.20
CA LYS A 14 42.64 -6.99 24.39
C LYS A 14 42.17 -5.84 23.48
N SER A 15 40.99 -5.95 22.88
CA SER A 15 40.48 -4.97 21.91
C SER A 15 39.69 -3.82 22.54
N GLY A 16 39.22 -4.00 23.79
CA GLY A 16 38.30 -3.06 24.45
C GLY A 16 36.92 -2.99 23.78
N LYS A 17 36.60 -3.92 22.88
CA LYS A 17 35.29 -4.03 22.21
C LYS A 17 34.40 -5.04 22.91
N SER A 18 33.08 -4.87 22.81
CA SER A 18 32.11 -5.79 23.40
C SER A 18 32.18 -7.18 22.73
N ALA A 19 31.78 -8.22 23.47
CA ALA A 19 31.68 -9.57 22.93
C ALA A 19 30.77 -9.62 21.68
N SER A 20 29.65 -8.90 21.70
CA SER A 20 28.74 -8.77 20.55
C SER A 20 29.43 -8.16 19.32
N HIS A 21 30.31 -7.18 19.51
CA HIS A 21 31.08 -6.60 18.40
C HIS A 21 32.03 -7.62 17.78
N ILE A 22 32.71 -8.42 18.61
CA ILE A 22 33.64 -9.46 18.16
C ILE A 22 32.89 -10.57 17.41
N TYR A 23 31.76 -11.05 17.96
CA TYR A 23 30.92 -12.03 17.28
C TYR A 23 30.38 -11.53 15.95
N ALA A 24 29.94 -10.27 15.88
CA ALA A 24 29.51 -9.65 14.62
C ALA A 24 30.64 -9.63 13.58
N ARG A 25 31.87 -9.31 13.97
CA ARG A 25 33.02 -9.36 13.05
C ARG A 25 33.38 -10.79 12.63
N LEU A 26 33.33 -11.75 13.55
CA LEU A 26 33.58 -13.15 13.24
C LEU A 26 32.50 -13.72 12.31
N SER A 27 31.24 -13.30 12.43
CA SER A 27 30.17 -13.78 11.54
C SER A 27 30.43 -13.42 10.08
N LEU A 28 31.14 -12.33 9.78
CA LEU A 28 31.46 -11.94 8.39
C LEU A 28 32.26 -13.01 7.62
N LEU A 29 32.94 -13.93 8.32
CA LEU A 29 33.62 -15.07 7.71
C LEU A 29 32.65 -16.09 7.09
N GLN A 30 31.36 -15.99 7.40
CA GLN A 30 30.31 -16.86 6.86
C GLN A 30 29.69 -16.30 5.56
N LEU A 31 30.11 -15.12 5.10
CA LEU A 31 29.61 -14.52 3.87
C LEU A 31 30.00 -15.35 2.65
N ILE A 32 29.06 -15.55 1.73
CA ILE A 32 29.35 -16.07 0.39
C ILE A 32 30.26 -15.09 -0.39
N PRO A 33 31.05 -15.58 -1.36
CA PRO A 33 32.05 -14.76 -2.06
C PRO A 33 31.53 -13.44 -2.60
N ASP A 34 30.36 -13.46 -3.25
CA ASP A 34 29.77 -12.28 -3.90
C ASP A 34 29.42 -11.17 -2.89
N VAL A 35 28.86 -11.56 -1.74
CA VAL A 35 28.49 -10.62 -0.66
C VAL A 35 29.75 -10.09 0.03
N ALA A 36 30.75 -10.95 0.23
CA ALA A 36 32.03 -10.54 0.80
C ALA A 36 32.74 -9.52 -0.10
N GLN A 37 32.74 -9.74 -1.42
CA GLN A 37 33.29 -8.80 -2.39
C GLN A 37 32.53 -7.47 -2.35
N ALA A 38 31.19 -7.50 -2.35
CA ALA A 38 30.37 -6.30 -2.26
C ALA A 38 30.61 -5.48 -0.98
N PHE A 39 30.92 -6.15 0.13
CA PHE A 39 31.29 -5.48 1.37
C PHE A 39 32.68 -4.84 1.29
N VAL A 40 33.66 -5.50 0.66
CA VAL A 40 35.01 -4.96 0.43
C VAL A 40 34.99 -3.75 -0.52
N GLU A 41 34.12 -3.78 -1.52
CA GLU A 41 33.89 -2.68 -2.47
C GLU A 41 32.98 -1.58 -1.89
N GLU A 42 32.59 -1.68 -0.62
CA GLU A 42 31.71 -0.73 0.07
C GLU A 42 30.32 -0.55 -0.58
N ARG A 43 29.89 -1.49 -1.43
CA ARG A 43 28.54 -1.50 -2.05
C ARG A 43 27.43 -1.81 -1.05
N ILE A 44 27.79 -2.44 0.07
CA ILE A 44 26.91 -2.66 1.21
C ILE A 44 27.60 -2.23 2.50
N THR A 45 26.83 -1.73 3.47
CA THR A 45 27.41 -1.31 4.76
C THR A 45 27.69 -2.50 5.67
N ALA A 46 28.51 -2.29 6.71
CA ALA A 46 28.76 -3.31 7.73
C ALA A 46 27.47 -3.82 8.41
N SER A 47 26.43 -2.98 8.51
CA SER A 47 25.14 -3.39 9.04
C SER A 47 24.44 -4.41 8.13
N HIS A 48 24.47 -4.22 6.81
CA HIS A 48 23.94 -5.20 5.84
C HIS A 48 24.73 -6.49 5.87
N ALA A 49 26.06 -6.40 5.79
CA ALA A 49 26.94 -7.56 5.81
C ALA A 49 26.74 -8.40 7.08
N ASN A 50 26.59 -7.77 8.24
CA ASN A 50 26.30 -8.45 9.50
C ASN A 50 24.92 -9.12 9.52
N LEU A 51 23.90 -8.58 8.84
CA LEU A 51 22.59 -9.22 8.75
C LEU A 51 22.64 -10.46 7.85
N ILE A 52 23.30 -10.36 6.69
CA ILE A 52 23.42 -11.47 5.73
C ILE A 52 24.29 -12.59 6.30
N ALA A 53 25.40 -12.25 6.96
CA ALA A 53 26.32 -13.20 7.56
C ALA A 53 25.71 -14.14 8.61
N ARG A 54 24.54 -13.78 9.16
CA ARG A 54 23.81 -14.59 10.15
C ARG A 54 22.92 -15.66 9.51
N LEU A 55 22.69 -15.57 8.20
CA LEU A 55 21.83 -16.49 7.47
C LEU A 55 22.62 -17.72 7.00
N PRO A 56 21.96 -18.89 6.87
CA PRO A 56 22.53 -20.01 6.12
C PRO A 56 22.96 -19.56 4.72
N GLN A 57 24.06 -20.11 4.21
CA GLN A 57 24.67 -19.69 2.95
C GLN A 57 23.71 -19.71 1.75
N GLU A 58 22.80 -20.68 1.73
CA GLU A 58 21.74 -20.83 0.70
C GLU A 58 20.78 -19.63 0.61
N HIS A 59 20.58 -18.89 1.70
CA HIS A 59 19.70 -17.71 1.75
C HIS A 59 20.44 -16.39 1.58
N GLN A 60 21.77 -16.40 1.61
CA GLN A 60 22.55 -15.16 1.58
C GLN A 60 22.44 -14.43 0.24
N ALA A 61 22.39 -15.15 -0.88
CA ALA A 61 22.23 -14.55 -2.20
C ALA A 61 20.87 -13.85 -2.34
N GLU A 62 19.79 -14.49 -1.88
CA GLU A 62 18.45 -13.89 -1.91
C GLU A 62 18.35 -12.65 -1.00
N ALA A 63 18.89 -12.74 0.22
CA ALA A 63 18.94 -11.60 1.13
C ALA A 63 19.78 -10.45 0.58
N PHE A 64 20.86 -10.79 -0.14
CA PHE A 64 21.69 -9.81 -0.83
C PHE A 64 20.87 -9.05 -1.87
N GLU A 65 20.22 -9.72 -2.83
CA GLU A 65 19.41 -9.05 -3.87
C GLU A 65 18.35 -8.09 -3.27
N ASN A 66 17.77 -8.43 -2.12
CA ASN A 66 16.78 -7.60 -1.41
C ASN A 66 17.37 -6.40 -0.64
N CYS A 67 18.69 -6.18 -0.72
CA CYS A 67 19.31 -4.94 -0.26
C CYS A 67 19.01 -3.77 -1.22
N TRP A 68 18.61 -4.06 -2.46
CA TRP A 68 18.40 -3.05 -3.49
C TRP A 68 16.93 -2.88 -3.86
N ARG A 69 16.55 -1.67 -4.24
CA ARG A 69 15.26 -1.37 -4.87
C ARG A 69 15.47 -0.43 -6.03
N LYS A 70 14.67 -0.64 -7.07
CA LYS A 70 14.54 0.30 -8.18
C LYS A 70 13.14 0.88 -8.13
N ASP A 71 13.03 2.10 -7.64
CA ASP A 71 11.78 2.85 -7.72
C ASP A 71 11.54 3.38 -9.11
N TRP A 72 10.31 3.82 -9.36
CA TRP A 72 9.90 4.39 -10.65
C TRP A 72 10.79 5.57 -11.09
N GLN A 73 11.37 6.30 -10.13
CA GLN A 73 12.24 7.45 -10.38
C GLN A 73 13.72 7.08 -10.49
N ASP A 74 14.10 5.83 -10.19
CA ASP A 74 15.50 5.41 -10.16
C ASP A 74 15.97 4.91 -11.52
N LYS A 75 17.15 5.37 -11.96
CA LYS A 75 17.82 4.81 -13.15
C LYS A 75 18.38 3.41 -12.88
N GLU A 76 18.99 3.23 -11.71
CA GLU A 76 19.61 2.00 -11.23
C GLU A 76 19.15 1.70 -9.81
N ALA A 77 19.22 0.44 -9.38
CA ALA A 77 18.73 0.06 -8.06
C ALA A 77 19.63 0.66 -6.96
N HIS A 78 19.05 1.38 -6.02
CA HIS A 78 19.78 1.99 -4.91
C HIS A 78 19.78 1.05 -3.68
N LEU A 79 20.81 1.19 -2.84
CA LEU A 79 20.92 0.42 -1.59
C LEU A 79 19.93 0.97 -0.56
N LEU A 80 19.05 0.11 -0.05
CA LEU A 80 18.09 0.46 0.99
C LEU A 80 18.77 0.55 2.37
N PRO A 81 18.16 1.22 3.36
CA PRO A 81 18.64 1.18 4.73
C PRO A 81 18.63 -0.26 5.29
N ALA A 82 19.61 -0.64 6.11
CA ALA A 82 19.72 -2.00 6.67
C ALA A 82 18.48 -2.46 7.47
N LYS A 83 17.67 -1.52 7.96
CA LYS A 83 16.38 -1.81 8.59
C LYS A 83 15.39 -2.48 7.62
N HIS A 84 15.42 -2.10 6.34
CA HIS A 84 14.61 -2.73 5.31
C HIS A 84 15.00 -4.19 5.13
N LEU A 85 16.30 -4.47 4.96
CA LEU A 85 16.79 -5.84 4.89
C LEU A 85 16.42 -6.64 6.14
N SER A 86 16.57 -6.06 7.33
CA SER A 86 16.17 -6.68 8.59
C SER A 86 14.68 -7.06 8.60
N ALA A 87 13.79 -6.15 8.17
CA ALA A 87 12.36 -6.42 8.05
C ALA A 87 12.05 -7.49 7.00
N TRP A 88 12.74 -7.47 5.87
CA TRP A 88 12.60 -8.49 4.82
C TRP A 88 13.04 -9.87 5.33
N ILE A 89 14.17 -9.98 6.01
CA ILE A 89 14.64 -11.22 6.62
C ILE A 89 13.63 -11.73 7.64
N GLN A 90 13.12 -10.85 8.51
CA GLN A 90 12.10 -11.20 9.50
C GLN A 90 10.81 -11.71 8.86
N ALA A 91 10.39 -11.11 7.74
CA ALA A 91 9.15 -11.49 7.07
C ALA A 91 9.28 -12.75 6.21
N ASN A 92 10.46 -13.01 5.61
CA ASN A 92 10.63 -14.03 4.58
C ASN A 92 11.45 -15.25 5.04
N LEU A 93 12.36 -15.08 6.00
CA LEU A 93 13.33 -16.11 6.37
C LEU A 93 13.20 -16.57 7.83
N TYR A 94 12.79 -15.69 8.74
CA TYR A 94 12.62 -16.06 10.14
C TYR A 94 11.27 -16.75 10.36
N LEU A 95 11.33 -18.01 10.77
CA LEU A 95 10.15 -18.82 11.06
C LEU A 95 10.00 -18.93 12.57
N ASN A 96 8.97 -18.28 13.10
CA ASN A 96 8.75 -18.18 14.54
C ASN A 96 8.49 -19.56 15.15
N LEU A 97 9.43 -20.05 15.96
CA LEU A 97 9.32 -21.36 16.58
C LEU A 97 8.22 -21.41 17.64
N ALA A 98 7.88 -20.28 18.27
CA ALA A 98 6.75 -20.22 19.21
C ALA A 98 5.40 -20.44 18.51
N GLU A 99 5.35 -20.18 17.21
CA GLU A 99 4.17 -20.32 16.37
C GLU A 99 4.16 -21.60 15.54
N ALA A 100 5.18 -22.46 15.69
CA ALA A 100 5.27 -23.73 14.98
C ALA A 100 4.06 -24.61 15.29
N PRO A 101 3.46 -25.28 14.28
CA PRO A 101 2.31 -26.16 14.49
C PRO A 101 2.69 -27.48 15.18
N PHE A 102 3.98 -27.79 15.24
CA PHE A 102 4.50 -29.06 15.75
C PHE A 102 5.26 -28.88 17.06
N ASP A 103 5.42 -29.98 17.81
CA ASP A 103 6.23 -29.99 19.02
C ASP A 103 7.72 -29.75 18.70
N ARG A 104 8.30 -28.73 19.33
CA ARG A 104 9.71 -28.31 19.16
C ARG A 104 10.69 -29.32 19.76
N GLU A 105 10.24 -30.19 20.66
CA GLU A 105 11.04 -31.24 21.27
C GLU A 105 11.04 -32.54 20.45
N ASP A 106 10.15 -32.66 19.46
CA ASP A 106 10.05 -33.87 18.64
C ASP A 106 11.27 -34.05 17.73
N THR A 107 12.02 -35.12 17.99
CA THR A 107 13.21 -35.52 17.22
C THR A 107 12.86 -36.33 15.98
N THR A 108 11.62 -36.81 15.87
CA THR A 108 11.20 -37.79 14.86
C THR A 108 10.67 -37.15 13.57
N LEU A 109 10.29 -35.86 13.59
CA LEU A 109 9.78 -35.14 12.40
C LEU A 109 10.82 -35.04 11.28
N LYS A 110 12.09 -34.82 11.65
CA LYS A 110 13.24 -34.86 10.73
C LYS A 110 14.47 -35.39 11.50
N PRO A 111 14.67 -36.72 11.53
CA PRO A 111 15.71 -37.35 12.36
C PRO A 111 17.11 -36.81 12.12
N GLU A 112 17.44 -36.45 10.88
CA GLU A 112 18.73 -35.87 10.49
C GLU A 112 19.01 -34.50 11.15
N ALA A 113 17.97 -33.72 11.42
CA ALA A 113 18.08 -32.37 12.00
C ALA A 113 17.88 -32.34 13.51
N GLY A 114 17.28 -33.40 14.10
CA GLY A 114 16.97 -33.49 15.53
C GLY A 114 15.89 -32.50 16.01
N ALA A 115 15.77 -32.32 17.33
CA ALA A 115 14.80 -31.42 17.96
C ALA A 115 15.13 -29.94 17.72
N CYS A 116 14.10 -29.09 17.63
CA CYS A 116 14.28 -27.65 17.44
C CYS A 116 14.89 -26.97 18.67
N ILE A 117 14.57 -27.43 19.89
CA ILE A 117 15.08 -26.83 21.14
C ILE A 117 16.62 -26.87 21.27
N THR A 118 17.26 -27.90 20.72
CA THR A 118 18.71 -28.11 20.76
C THR A 118 19.39 -27.71 19.45
N CYS A 119 18.64 -27.17 18.48
CA CYS A 119 19.16 -26.87 17.16
C CYS A 119 20.12 -25.66 17.21
N PRO A 120 21.35 -25.75 16.68
CA PRO A 120 22.28 -24.62 16.64
C PRO A 120 21.88 -23.53 15.63
N ARG A 121 20.89 -23.81 14.79
CA ARG A 121 20.40 -22.92 13.72
C ARG A 121 19.16 -22.11 14.14
N ARG A 122 18.88 -22.05 15.45
CA ARG A 122 17.85 -21.16 16.01
C ARG A 122 18.47 -19.87 16.52
N SER A 123 17.78 -18.74 16.40
CA SER A 123 18.28 -17.45 16.88
C SER A 123 18.58 -17.47 18.39
N GLY A 124 17.82 -18.25 19.17
CA GLY A 124 18.02 -18.42 20.61
C GLY A 124 19.23 -19.27 21.02
N PHE A 125 19.95 -19.89 20.08
CA PHE A 125 21.21 -20.59 20.39
C PHE A 125 22.37 -19.62 20.61
N ASN A 126 22.41 -18.51 19.84
CA ASN A 126 23.41 -17.45 20.00
C ASN A 126 22.73 -16.08 20.14
N THR A 127 22.13 -15.85 21.30
CA THR A 127 21.37 -14.63 21.61
C THR A 127 22.18 -13.34 21.44
N SER A 128 23.51 -13.40 21.62
CA SER A 128 24.41 -12.26 21.40
C SER A 128 24.47 -11.83 19.94
N LEU A 129 24.34 -12.77 19.01
CA LEU A 129 24.32 -12.52 17.57
C LEU A 129 22.95 -12.03 17.09
N PHE A 130 21.87 -12.37 17.79
CA PHE A 130 20.48 -12.07 17.41
C PHE A 130 19.76 -11.20 18.45
N ALA A 131 20.48 -10.28 19.11
CA ALA A 131 19.91 -9.43 20.17
C ALA A 131 18.76 -8.52 19.69
N ASP A 132 18.68 -8.28 18.39
CA ASP A 132 17.65 -7.51 17.69
C ASP A 132 16.44 -8.34 17.25
N VAL A 133 16.49 -9.67 17.38
CA VAL A 133 15.42 -10.58 16.96
C VAL A 133 14.48 -10.85 18.13
N GLN A 134 13.19 -10.58 17.94
CA GLN A 134 12.16 -10.89 18.93
C GLN A 134 11.80 -12.39 18.86
N GLY A 135 11.92 -13.08 20.00
CA GLY A 135 11.61 -14.50 20.12
C GLY A 135 12.67 -15.45 19.54
N ASP A 136 12.40 -16.75 19.64
CA ASP A 136 13.25 -17.81 19.10
C ASP A 136 12.77 -18.18 17.69
N GLN A 137 13.64 -17.98 16.70
CA GLN A 137 13.33 -18.10 15.27
C GLN A 137 14.15 -19.24 14.68
N CYS A 138 13.54 -20.03 13.80
CA CYS A 138 14.26 -20.99 12.95
C CYS A 138 14.87 -20.23 11.77
N LEU A 139 16.16 -20.46 11.52
CA LEU A 139 16.90 -19.83 10.43
C LEU A 139 17.03 -20.74 9.19
N ASP A 140 16.53 -21.99 9.26
CA ASP A 140 16.50 -22.94 8.14
C ASP A 140 15.04 -23.18 7.72
N ALA A 141 14.65 -22.54 6.61
CA ALA A 141 13.31 -22.67 6.06
C ALA A 141 13.01 -24.06 5.49
N PRO A 142 13.88 -24.68 4.66
CA PRO A 142 13.68 -26.05 4.19
C PRO A 142 13.46 -27.08 5.31
N CYS A 143 14.20 -27.00 6.41
CA CYS A 143 14.03 -27.87 7.56
C CYS A 143 12.70 -27.64 8.27
N PHE A 144 12.32 -26.37 8.49
CA PHE A 144 11.04 -26.06 9.12
C PHE A 144 9.88 -26.58 8.28
N GLN A 145 9.89 -26.33 6.96
CA GLN A 145 8.85 -26.82 6.04
C GLN A 145 8.77 -28.35 6.02
N ALA A 146 9.90 -29.05 5.97
CA ALA A 146 9.92 -30.52 6.05
C ALA A 146 9.29 -31.04 7.35
N LYS A 147 9.51 -30.36 8.48
CA LYS A 147 8.87 -30.71 9.76
C LYS A 147 7.37 -30.40 9.77
N VAL A 148 6.95 -29.28 9.18
CA VAL A 148 5.52 -28.95 9.00
C VAL A 148 4.82 -30.01 8.15
N THR A 149 5.40 -30.39 7.00
CA THR A 149 4.83 -31.44 6.15
C THR A 149 4.72 -32.77 6.88
N ALA A 150 5.80 -33.21 7.56
CA ALA A 150 5.77 -34.45 8.33
C ALA A 150 4.74 -34.41 9.48
N HIS A 151 4.53 -33.24 10.09
CA HIS A 151 3.49 -33.05 11.09
C HIS A 151 2.09 -33.13 10.49
N ILE A 152 1.83 -32.45 9.35
CA ILE A 152 0.56 -32.52 8.62
C ILE A 152 0.23 -33.96 8.23
N ASP A 153 1.18 -34.70 7.67
CA ASP A 153 0.98 -36.10 7.26
C ASP A 153 0.60 -36.99 8.46
N ARG A 154 1.22 -36.76 9.62
CA ARG A 154 0.88 -37.46 10.87
C ARG A 154 -0.51 -37.11 11.37
N GLU A 155 -0.89 -35.83 11.31
CA GLU A 155 -2.20 -35.37 11.73
C GLU A 155 -3.32 -35.90 10.83
N LEU A 156 -3.11 -35.92 9.51
CA LEU A 156 -4.04 -36.52 8.56
C LEU A 156 -4.19 -38.04 8.77
N ALA A 157 -3.10 -38.72 9.11
CA ALA A 157 -3.13 -40.14 9.43
C ALA A 157 -3.82 -40.44 10.78
N ALA A 158 -3.68 -39.55 11.76
CA ALA A 158 -4.27 -39.70 13.08
C ALA A 158 -5.77 -39.32 13.12
N ARG A 159 -6.17 -38.31 12.32
CA ARG A 159 -7.51 -37.70 12.33
C ARG A 159 -8.07 -37.54 10.90
N PRO A 160 -8.48 -38.64 10.24
CA PRO A 160 -9.00 -38.60 8.87
C PRO A 160 -10.35 -37.86 8.71
N GLU A 161 -11.03 -37.55 9.81
CA GLU A 161 -12.28 -36.79 9.84
C GLU A 161 -12.10 -35.27 9.67
N LEU A 162 -10.86 -34.76 9.76
CA LEU A 162 -10.57 -33.35 9.60
C LEU A 162 -10.77 -32.90 8.15
N VAL A 163 -11.42 -31.76 7.98
CA VAL A 163 -11.54 -31.13 6.66
C VAL A 163 -10.19 -30.49 6.30
N THR A 164 -9.64 -30.79 5.14
CA THR A 164 -8.41 -30.13 4.69
C THR A 164 -8.73 -28.78 4.05
N ILE A 165 -8.00 -27.73 4.44
CA ILE A 165 -8.16 -26.37 3.88
C ILE A 165 -6.84 -25.81 3.37
N GLU A 166 -6.91 -24.98 2.33
CA GLU A 166 -5.80 -24.17 1.84
C GLU A 166 -6.11 -22.69 2.05
N THR A 167 -5.17 -21.96 2.66
CA THR A 167 -5.31 -20.52 2.96
C THR A 167 -4.65 -19.64 1.90
N ALA A 168 -3.88 -20.23 0.99
CA ALA A 168 -3.25 -19.57 -0.15
C ALA A 168 -3.66 -20.24 -1.47
N TRP A 169 -3.80 -19.44 -2.52
CA TRP A 169 -4.15 -19.96 -3.84
C TRP A 169 -3.01 -20.77 -4.44
N ARG A 170 -3.37 -21.87 -5.11
CA ARG A 170 -2.46 -22.73 -5.86
C ARG A 170 -3.14 -23.22 -7.14
N ALA A 171 -2.36 -23.51 -8.18
CA ALA A 171 -2.90 -24.08 -9.42
C ALA A 171 -3.62 -25.42 -9.16
N PRO A 172 -4.76 -25.71 -9.84
CA PRO A 172 -5.58 -26.90 -9.55
C PRO A 172 -4.84 -28.25 -9.58
N LYS A 173 -3.75 -28.37 -10.33
CA LYS A 173 -2.94 -29.60 -10.43
C LYS A 173 -2.03 -29.85 -9.23
N GLU A 174 -1.75 -28.81 -8.46
CA GLU A 174 -0.84 -28.88 -7.30
C GLU A 174 -1.60 -28.78 -5.98
N GLN A 175 -2.90 -28.47 -6.01
CA GLN A 175 -3.76 -28.43 -4.84
C GLN A 175 -3.83 -29.81 -4.17
N HIS A 176 -3.92 -29.81 -2.85
CA HIS A 176 -4.12 -31.05 -2.12
C HIS A 176 -5.49 -31.65 -2.48
N PRO A 177 -5.58 -32.94 -2.82
CA PRO A 177 -6.84 -33.57 -3.21
C PRO A 177 -7.92 -33.36 -2.13
N GLY A 178 -9.06 -32.78 -2.54
CA GLY A 178 -10.19 -32.52 -1.65
C GLY A 178 -10.04 -31.35 -0.69
N ALA A 179 -8.97 -30.55 -0.78
CA ALA A 179 -8.80 -29.39 0.10
C ALA A 179 -9.67 -28.21 -0.33
N LEU A 180 -10.40 -27.64 0.64
CA LEU A 180 -11.24 -26.48 0.41
C LEU A 180 -10.39 -25.22 0.27
N GLN A 181 -10.73 -24.41 -0.72
CA GLN A 181 -10.12 -23.11 -0.97
C GLN A 181 -10.80 -22.02 -0.15
N LYS A 182 -10.13 -20.88 0.03
CA LYS A 182 -10.60 -19.74 0.86
C LYS A 182 -12.03 -19.27 0.59
N HIS A 183 -12.57 -19.46 -0.61
CA HIS A 183 -13.95 -19.07 -0.97
C HIS A 183 -15.02 -20.12 -0.58
N GLN A 184 -14.60 -21.31 -0.16
CA GLN A 184 -15.47 -22.45 0.14
C GLN A 184 -15.65 -22.69 1.64
N TYR A 185 -14.99 -21.88 2.48
CA TYR A 185 -15.13 -21.95 3.94
C TYR A 185 -15.07 -20.55 4.55
N CYS A 186 -15.63 -20.43 5.75
CA CYS A 186 -15.53 -19.25 6.60
C CYS A 186 -14.78 -19.62 7.89
N GLU A 187 -13.66 -18.96 8.16
CA GLU A 187 -12.88 -19.15 9.39
C GLU A 187 -13.65 -18.60 10.59
N LEU A 188 -13.75 -19.40 11.66
CA LEU A 188 -14.41 -19.01 12.89
C LEU A 188 -13.37 -18.81 13.98
N ASP A 189 -13.32 -17.61 14.55
CA ASP A 189 -12.45 -17.29 15.70
C ASP A 189 -13.11 -17.76 16.99
N ILE A 190 -13.21 -19.08 17.16
CA ILE A 190 -13.71 -19.72 18.37
C ILE A 190 -12.49 -20.23 19.14
N PRO A 191 -12.40 -19.97 20.46
CA PRO A 191 -11.39 -20.61 21.29
C PRO A 191 -11.46 -22.13 21.10
N ASP A 192 -10.30 -22.80 21.11
CA ASP A 192 -10.18 -24.25 21.01
C ASP A 192 -10.71 -24.92 22.29
N ASN A 193 -12.03 -24.81 22.49
CA ASN A 193 -12.77 -25.37 23.60
C ASN A 193 -13.71 -26.45 23.05
N PRO A 194 -13.46 -27.74 23.34
CA PRO A 194 -14.28 -28.84 22.85
C PRO A 194 -15.72 -28.81 23.39
N ASP A 195 -16.00 -28.02 24.44
CA ASP A 195 -17.33 -27.87 25.04
C ASP A 195 -18.10 -26.63 24.54
N ALA A 196 -17.53 -25.84 23.62
CA ALA A 196 -18.24 -24.68 23.05
C ALA A 196 -19.35 -25.15 22.10
N GLU A 197 -20.57 -24.65 22.30
CA GLU A 197 -21.68 -24.92 21.37
C GLU A 197 -21.32 -24.37 19.97
N PRO A 198 -21.45 -25.19 18.91
CA PRO A 198 -21.09 -24.76 17.57
C PRO A 198 -22.06 -23.64 17.12
N PRO A 199 -21.55 -22.53 16.55
CA PRO A 199 -22.39 -21.40 16.16
C PRO A 199 -23.29 -21.73 14.96
N CYS A 200 -22.98 -22.77 14.20
CA CYS A 200 -23.86 -23.29 13.15
C CYS A 200 -23.73 -24.81 12.98
N SER A 201 -24.71 -25.42 12.30
CA SER A 201 -24.72 -26.86 12.00
C SER A 201 -23.60 -27.32 11.05
N HIS A 202 -22.96 -26.38 10.34
CA HIS A 202 -21.91 -26.65 9.35
C HIS A 202 -20.51 -26.37 9.89
N THR A 203 -20.37 -26.20 11.20
CA THR A 203 -19.09 -26.04 11.89
C THR A 203 -18.32 -27.37 11.88
N LYS A 204 -17.10 -27.36 11.34
CA LYS A 204 -16.19 -28.52 11.33
C LYS A 204 -14.77 -28.08 11.71
N SER A 205 -14.02 -29.00 12.29
CA SER A 205 -12.58 -28.83 12.50
C SER A 205 -11.84 -29.07 11.18
N ALA A 206 -10.96 -28.15 10.83
CA ALA A 206 -10.19 -28.19 9.59
C ALA A 206 -8.69 -28.08 9.86
N LEU A 207 -7.89 -28.85 9.11
CA LEU A 207 -6.43 -28.79 9.12
C LEU A 207 -5.93 -27.97 7.92
N ILE A 208 -5.09 -26.98 8.18
CA ILE A 208 -4.46 -26.21 7.10
C ILE A 208 -3.32 -27.05 6.51
N VAL A 209 -3.49 -27.52 5.28
CA VAL A 209 -2.46 -28.30 4.57
C VAL A 209 -1.48 -27.42 3.80
N PHE A 210 -1.91 -26.22 3.40
CA PHE A 210 -1.08 -25.29 2.64
C PHE A 210 -1.46 -23.83 2.88
N GLY A 211 -0.44 -22.96 2.89
CA GLY A 211 -0.58 -21.52 3.04
C GLY A 211 -0.15 -21.01 4.42
N LYS A 212 -0.68 -19.84 4.80
CA LYS A 212 -0.38 -19.23 6.11
C LYS A 212 -0.88 -20.15 7.23
N HIS A 213 -0.05 -20.34 8.26
CA HIS A 213 -0.35 -21.20 9.41
C HIS A 213 -0.57 -22.69 9.09
N ALA A 214 0.05 -23.20 8.01
CA ALA A 214 0.02 -24.63 7.67
C ALA A 214 0.43 -25.50 8.87
N GLY A 215 -0.29 -26.61 9.07
CA GLY A 215 -0.17 -27.51 10.21
C GLY A 215 -1.06 -27.18 11.41
N ARG A 216 -1.71 -26.01 11.46
CA ARG A 216 -2.67 -25.71 12.54
C ARG A 216 -4.06 -26.25 12.23
N THR A 217 -4.78 -26.63 13.28
CA THR A 217 -6.21 -26.92 13.23
C THR A 217 -7.00 -25.65 13.54
N LEU A 218 -8.03 -25.36 12.73
CA LEU A 218 -8.96 -24.25 12.91
C LEU A 218 -10.39 -24.77 12.88
N THR A 219 -11.30 -23.98 13.43
CA THR A 219 -12.73 -24.23 13.29
C THR A 219 -13.27 -23.43 12.12
N VAL A 220 -13.92 -24.10 11.16
CA VAL A 220 -14.47 -23.45 9.96
C VAL A 220 -15.93 -23.81 9.74
N CYS A 221 -16.68 -22.89 9.14
CA CYS A 221 -17.99 -23.18 8.55
C CYS A 221 -17.78 -23.53 7.07
N VAL A 222 -18.23 -24.71 6.64
CA VAL A 222 -18.06 -25.18 5.25
C VAL A 222 -19.18 -24.75 4.30
N GLU A 223 -20.14 -23.97 4.77
CA GLU A 223 -21.28 -23.50 3.99
C GLU A 223 -21.10 -22.01 3.62
N PRO A 224 -20.87 -21.66 2.34
CA PRO A 224 -20.67 -20.28 1.90
C PRO A 224 -21.87 -19.37 2.17
N ASP A 225 -23.07 -19.94 2.09
CA ASP A 225 -24.35 -19.23 2.26
C ASP A 225 -24.91 -19.37 3.68
N CYS A 226 -24.05 -19.65 4.67
CA CYS A 226 -24.47 -19.80 6.06
C CYS A 226 -25.13 -18.50 6.57
N PRO A 227 -26.41 -18.52 6.99
CA PRO A 227 -27.11 -17.30 7.41
C PRO A 227 -26.52 -16.65 8.68
N VAL A 228 -25.73 -17.41 9.46
CA VAL A 228 -25.06 -16.93 10.67
C VAL A 228 -23.79 -16.15 10.32
N HIS A 229 -23.00 -16.63 9.36
CA HIS A 229 -21.67 -16.07 9.04
C HIS A 229 -21.66 -15.18 7.78
N ASN A 230 -22.75 -15.21 7.00
CA ASN A 230 -22.95 -14.34 5.84
C ASN A 230 -24.31 -13.62 5.89
N PRO A 231 -24.56 -12.75 6.89
CA PRO A 231 -25.87 -12.13 7.10
C PRO A 231 -26.27 -11.18 5.97
N ARG A 232 -25.29 -10.59 5.26
CA ARG A 232 -25.55 -9.70 4.12
C ARG A 232 -26.04 -10.47 2.91
N GLU A 233 -25.46 -11.63 2.64
CA GLU A 233 -25.91 -12.52 1.57
C GLU A 233 -27.26 -13.15 1.91
N ALA A 234 -27.43 -13.61 3.15
CA ALA A 234 -28.71 -14.10 3.64
C ALA A 234 -29.81 -13.03 3.56
N ALA A 235 -29.50 -11.77 3.88
CA ALA A 235 -30.44 -10.66 3.70
C ALA A 235 -30.72 -10.34 2.22
N ARG A 236 -29.73 -10.49 1.33
CA ARG A 236 -29.91 -10.34 -0.12
C ARG A 236 -30.87 -11.41 -0.67
N ILE A 237 -30.61 -12.67 -0.34
CA ILE A 237 -31.47 -13.80 -0.71
C ILE A 237 -32.86 -13.64 -0.10
N ALA A 238 -32.97 -13.17 1.14
CA ALA A 238 -34.27 -12.92 1.78
C ALA A 238 -35.06 -11.74 1.16
N ALA A 239 -34.37 -10.73 0.62
CA ALA A 239 -35.00 -9.58 -0.02
C ALA A 239 -35.57 -9.91 -1.41
N ASP A 240 -34.97 -10.86 -2.12
CA ASP A 240 -35.41 -11.31 -3.45
C ASP A 240 -35.19 -12.84 -3.56
N PRO A 241 -36.06 -13.64 -2.91
CA PRO A 241 -35.86 -15.08 -2.83
C PRO A 241 -36.09 -15.75 -4.19
N PRO A 242 -35.29 -16.76 -4.54
CA PRO A 242 -35.53 -17.52 -5.76
C PRO A 242 -36.90 -18.21 -5.69
N PRO A 243 -37.64 -18.29 -6.81
CA PRO A 243 -38.89 -19.05 -6.86
C PRO A 243 -38.67 -20.48 -6.39
N VAL A 244 -39.53 -20.95 -5.49
CA VAL A 244 -39.55 -22.35 -5.06
C VAL A 244 -40.66 -23.11 -5.77
N MET A 245 -40.40 -24.37 -6.11
CA MET A 245 -41.39 -25.25 -6.71
C MET A 245 -42.59 -25.40 -5.77
N ALA A 246 -43.80 -25.28 -6.32
CA ALA A 246 -45.00 -25.47 -5.51
C ALA A 246 -45.03 -26.91 -4.97
N PRO A 247 -45.48 -27.12 -3.72
CA PRO A 247 -45.60 -28.47 -3.17
C PRO A 247 -46.57 -29.29 -4.02
N ALA A 248 -46.25 -30.56 -4.24
CA ALA A 248 -47.13 -31.49 -4.95
C ALA A 248 -48.41 -31.72 -4.15
N VAL A 249 -49.54 -31.83 -4.83
CA VAL A 249 -50.83 -32.16 -4.21
C VAL A 249 -50.92 -33.69 -4.04
N GLU A 250 -51.52 -34.17 -2.94
CA GLU A 250 -51.49 -35.60 -2.56
C GLU A 250 -52.08 -36.56 -3.62
N GLU A 251 -53.01 -36.07 -4.46
CA GLU A 251 -53.51 -36.77 -5.65
C GLU A 251 -53.35 -35.85 -6.87
N GLU A 252 -52.16 -35.89 -7.48
CA GLU A 252 -51.79 -35.15 -8.69
C GLU A 252 -51.77 -36.10 -9.89
N THR A 253 -52.41 -35.72 -10.99
CA THR A 253 -52.28 -36.44 -12.27
C THR A 253 -50.92 -36.14 -12.92
N GLU A 254 -50.41 -37.04 -13.77
CA GLU A 254 -49.13 -36.82 -14.48
C GLU A 254 -49.11 -35.51 -15.30
N GLU A 255 -50.28 -35.09 -15.80
CA GLU A 255 -50.45 -33.85 -16.56
C GLU A 255 -50.36 -32.61 -15.66
N GLU A 256 -50.95 -32.64 -14.46
CA GLU A 256 -50.83 -31.59 -13.45
C GLU A 256 -49.41 -31.47 -12.89
N ALA A 257 -48.70 -32.60 -12.77
CA ALA A 257 -47.28 -32.64 -12.44
C ALA A 257 -46.42 -31.92 -13.47
N ALA A 258 -46.60 -32.27 -14.74
CA ALA A 258 -45.88 -31.66 -15.85
C ALA A 258 -46.14 -30.15 -15.92
N GLN A 259 -47.40 -29.71 -15.71
CA GLN A 259 -47.75 -28.30 -15.68
C GLN A 259 -47.06 -27.56 -14.52
N ARG A 260 -47.05 -28.13 -13.31
CA ARG A 260 -46.38 -27.53 -12.13
C ARG A 260 -44.87 -27.37 -12.35
N HIS A 261 -44.22 -28.35 -12.99
CA HIS A 261 -42.81 -28.26 -13.37
C HIS A 261 -42.58 -27.18 -14.43
N ALA A 262 -43.42 -27.11 -15.48
CA ALA A 262 -43.33 -26.08 -16.52
C ALA A 262 -43.54 -24.65 -15.94
N ASP A 263 -44.53 -24.48 -15.06
CA ASP A 263 -44.80 -23.20 -14.38
C ASP A 263 -43.64 -22.78 -13.46
N HIS A 264 -42.95 -23.74 -12.85
CA HIS A 264 -41.74 -23.47 -12.06
C HIS A 264 -40.56 -23.07 -12.95
N GLU A 265 -40.33 -23.78 -14.05
CA GLU A 265 -39.31 -23.44 -15.04
C GLU A 265 -39.52 -22.03 -15.61
N GLN A 266 -40.76 -21.67 -15.93
CA GLN A 266 -41.09 -20.33 -16.41
C GLN A 266 -40.80 -19.26 -15.35
N ARG A 267 -41.22 -19.46 -14.09
CA ARG A 267 -40.94 -18.52 -12.99
C ARG A 267 -39.44 -18.37 -12.73
N MET A 268 -38.67 -19.46 -12.82
CA MET A 268 -37.21 -19.40 -12.70
C MET A 268 -36.58 -18.62 -13.85
N ALA A 269 -37.05 -18.82 -15.09
CA ALA A 269 -36.57 -18.06 -16.25
C ALA A 269 -36.87 -16.55 -16.12
N GLU A 270 -38.07 -16.19 -15.67
CA GLU A 270 -38.46 -14.80 -15.39
C GLU A 270 -37.58 -14.17 -14.30
N TYR A 271 -37.32 -14.90 -13.22
CA TYR A 271 -36.44 -14.47 -12.14
C TYR A 271 -35.00 -14.23 -12.63
N HIS A 272 -34.43 -15.16 -13.41
CA HIS A 272 -33.08 -15.00 -13.97
C HIS A 272 -33.00 -13.78 -14.90
N ALA A 273 -33.99 -13.59 -15.77
CA ALA A 273 -34.06 -12.41 -16.65
C ALA A 273 -34.16 -11.09 -15.86
N GLU A 274 -34.87 -11.09 -14.73
CA GLU A 274 -34.92 -9.92 -13.83
C GLU A 274 -33.58 -9.65 -13.13
N GLN A 275 -32.88 -10.70 -12.69
CA GLN A 275 -31.53 -10.54 -12.10
C GLN A 275 -30.54 -9.97 -13.12
N GLU A 276 -30.53 -10.48 -14.34
CA GLU A 276 -29.69 -9.96 -15.43
C GLU A 276 -29.97 -8.47 -15.69
N ARG A 277 -31.25 -8.08 -15.76
CA ARG A 277 -31.64 -6.66 -15.90
C ARG A 277 -31.12 -5.80 -14.75
N LYS A 278 -31.26 -6.25 -13.49
CA LYS A 278 -30.75 -5.53 -12.31
C LYS A 278 -29.22 -5.40 -12.34
N GLU A 279 -28.52 -6.44 -12.79
CA GLU A 279 -27.05 -6.41 -12.94
C GLU A 279 -26.60 -5.43 -14.04
N GLU A 280 -27.29 -5.39 -15.17
CA GLU A 280 -27.05 -4.43 -16.24
C GLU A 280 -27.28 -2.98 -15.78
N GLU A 281 -28.38 -2.73 -15.05
CA GLU A 281 -28.68 -1.42 -14.47
C GLU A 281 -27.58 -0.96 -13.50
N ARG A 282 -27.13 -1.86 -12.60
CA ARG A 282 -26.03 -1.58 -11.67
C ARG A 282 -24.71 -1.30 -12.41
N LYS A 283 -24.42 -2.07 -13.47
CA LYS A 283 -23.23 -1.85 -14.30
C LYS A 283 -23.29 -0.50 -15.02
N ALA A 284 -24.45 -0.12 -15.55
CA ALA A 284 -24.66 1.17 -16.18
C ALA A 284 -24.59 2.35 -15.20
N GLU A 285 -25.04 2.17 -13.96
CA GLU A 285 -24.85 3.16 -12.89
C GLU A 285 -23.38 3.33 -12.52
N PHE A 286 -22.65 2.23 -12.34
CA PHE A 286 -21.21 2.26 -12.06
C PHE A 286 -20.44 2.95 -13.18
N GLU A 287 -20.74 2.65 -14.45
CA GLU A 287 -20.11 3.30 -15.60
C GLU A 287 -20.41 4.81 -15.66
N ARG A 288 -21.63 5.23 -15.28
CA ARG A 288 -21.98 6.66 -15.17
C ARG A 288 -21.17 7.36 -14.10
N GLN A 289 -21.09 6.80 -12.89
CA GLN A 289 -20.29 7.35 -11.80
C GLN A 289 -18.80 7.44 -12.16
N GLN A 290 -18.29 6.43 -12.86
CA GLN A 290 -16.91 6.44 -13.35
C GLN A 290 -16.67 7.56 -14.37
N LYS A 291 -17.59 7.75 -15.33
CA LYS A 291 -17.49 8.86 -16.31
C LYS A 291 -17.56 10.24 -15.65
N GLU A 292 -18.39 10.40 -14.62
CA GLU A 292 -18.47 11.64 -13.84
C GLU A 292 -17.15 11.92 -13.10
N TYR A 293 -16.58 10.89 -12.46
CA TYR A 293 -15.28 11.00 -11.80
C TYR A 293 -14.16 11.35 -12.79
N GLU A 294 -14.08 10.66 -13.93
CA GLU A 294 -13.10 10.95 -14.99
C GLU A 294 -13.25 12.37 -15.54
N ALA A 295 -14.49 12.84 -15.73
CA ALA A 295 -14.77 14.21 -16.16
C ALA A 295 -14.34 15.24 -15.11
N GLU A 296 -14.54 14.96 -13.81
CA GLU A 296 -14.09 15.82 -12.73
C GLU A 296 -12.56 15.89 -12.67
N GLN A 297 -11.87 14.74 -12.78
CA GLN A 297 -10.40 14.68 -12.83
C GLN A 297 -9.86 15.47 -14.03
N ALA A 298 -10.42 15.27 -15.23
CA ALA A 298 -10.03 16.01 -16.42
C ALA A 298 -10.26 17.53 -16.27
N ARG A 299 -11.33 17.94 -15.58
CA ARG A 299 -11.57 19.36 -15.25
C ARG A 299 -10.49 19.92 -14.32
N ARG A 300 -10.13 19.18 -13.26
CA ARG A 300 -9.08 19.57 -12.30
C ARG A 300 -7.71 19.65 -12.97
N GLU A 301 -7.37 18.66 -13.81
CA GLU A 301 -6.13 18.65 -14.58
C GLU A 301 -6.04 19.85 -15.54
N LYS A 302 -7.13 20.16 -16.26
CA LYS A 302 -7.21 21.34 -17.12
C LYS A 302 -7.01 22.64 -16.34
N GLN A 303 -7.59 22.76 -15.16
CA GLN A 303 -7.40 23.91 -14.28
C GLN A 303 -5.96 24.01 -13.78
N HIS A 304 -5.38 22.91 -13.32
CA HIS A 304 -3.98 22.85 -12.89
C HIS A 304 -3.02 23.27 -14.02
N LYS A 305 -3.22 22.74 -15.24
CA LYS A 305 -2.43 23.14 -16.42
C LYS A 305 -2.54 24.63 -16.75
N ALA A 306 -3.73 25.22 -16.58
CA ALA A 306 -3.92 26.67 -16.77
C ALA A 306 -3.21 27.50 -15.69
N ARG A 307 -3.16 27.01 -14.45
CA ARG A 307 -2.42 27.63 -13.34
C ARG A 307 -0.91 27.54 -13.56
N LEU A 308 -0.39 26.38 -13.96
CA LEU A 308 1.02 26.22 -14.36
C LEU A 308 1.41 27.20 -15.46
N ALA A 309 0.60 27.31 -16.52
CA ALA A 309 0.85 28.29 -17.59
C ALA A 309 0.82 29.75 -17.09
N THR A 310 0.04 30.04 -16.06
CA THR A 310 0.00 31.37 -15.42
C THR A 310 1.27 31.63 -14.61
N PHE A 311 1.70 30.64 -13.83
CA PHE A 311 2.94 30.66 -13.07
C PHE A 311 4.16 30.86 -13.99
N ASP A 312 4.32 30.04 -15.03
CA ASP A 312 5.44 30.16 -15.98
C ASP A 312 5.51 31.56 -16.59
N ARG A 313 4.36 32.10 -16.99
CA ARG A 313 4.26 33.46 -17.53
C ARG A 313 4.61 34.56 -16.52
N ILE A 314 4.33 34.37 -15.23
CA ILE A 314 4.76 35.28 -14.17
C ILE A 314 6.29 35.25 -14.05
N LEU A 315 6.89 34.06 -14.07
CA LEU A 315 8.33 33.89 -13.98
C LEU A 315 9.07 34.48 -15.18
N GLU A 316 8.54 34.28 -16.40
CA GLU A 316 9.09 34.84 -17.64
C GLU A 316 9.07 36.38 -17.67
N LYS A 317 8.07 37.00 -17.04
CA LYS A 317 7.89 38.46 -17.00
C LYS A 317 8.38 39.10 -15.70
N ALA A 318 9.10 38.36 -14.87
CA ALA A 318 9.60 38.86 -13.60
C ALA A 318 10.42 40.15 -13.83
N PRO A 319 10.11 41.24 -13.12
CA PRO A 319 10.84 42.50 -13.27
C PRO A 319 12.23 42.38 -12.62
N ALA A 320 13.22 43.12 -13.10
CA ALA A 320 14.57 43.12 -12.51
C ALA A 320 14.57 43.58 -11.03
N MET A 321 13.62 44.41 -10.62
CA MET A 321 13.41 44.83 -9.25
C MET A 321 11.91 44.98 -8.96
N PHE A 322 11.47 44.65 -7.75
CA PHE A 322 10.08 44.84 -7.34
C PHE A 322 9.76 46.30 -7.04
N ILE A 323 8.61 46.77 -7.54
CA ILE A 323 7.98 48.00 -7.04
C ILE A 323 7.28 47.72 -5.70
N ALA A 324 6.91 48.78 -4.97
CA ALA A 324 6.34 48.66 -3.63
C ALA A 324 5.08 47.77 -3.55
N GLU A 325 4.23 47.75 -4.58
CA GLU A 325 3.05 46.88 -4.63
C GLU A 325 3.43 45.40 -4.83
N GLN A 326 4.34 45.14 -5.77
CA GLN A 326 4.88 43.80 -6.04
C GLN A 326 5.62 43.23 -4.82
N LEU A 327 6.40 44.06 -4.13
CA LEU A 327 7.12 43.66 -2.92
C LEU A 327 6.16 43.32 -1.77
N ARG A 328 5.06 44.07 -1.61
CA ARG A 328 4.04 43.75 -0.60
C ARG A 328 3.36 42.41 -0.88
N LEU A 329 3.03 42.13 -2.14
CA LEU A 329 2.48 40.84 -2.51
C LEU A 329 3.50 39.72 -2.29
N PHE A 330 4.75 39.92 -2.71
CA PHE A 330 5.83 38.96 -2.48
C PHE A 330 5.99 38.61 -1.00
N LEU A 331 6.05 39.61 -0.12
CA LEU A 331 6.12 39.37 1.32
C LEU A 331 4.89 38.63 1.86
N ARG A 332 3.70 38.88 1.31
CA ARG A 332 2.49 38.13 1.66
C ARG A 332 2.61 36.67 1.23
N LEU A 333 3.10 36.39 0.02
CA LEU A 333 3.35 35.03 -0.46
C LEU A 333 4.29 34.29 0.50
N VAL A 334 5.39 34.92 0.91
CA VAL A 334 6.35 34.35 1.87
C VAL A 334 5.72 33.98 3.22
N VAL A 335 4.72 34.73 3.69
CA VAL A 335 3.99 34.42 4.94
C VAL A 335 3.13 33.15 4.81
N PHE A 336 2.67 32.83 3.60
CA PHE A 336 1.81 31.67 3.33
C PHE A 336 2.56 30.43 2.82
N ILE A 337 3.88 30.49 2.68
CA ILE A 337 4.70 29.33 2.32
C ILE A 337 4.59 28.28 3.43
N ASP A 338 4.17 27.05 3.09
CA ASP A 338 4.32 25.91 3.99
C ASP A 338 5.81 25.59 4.18
N PRO A 339 6.39 25.80 5.39
CA PRO A 339 7.81 25.59 5.62
C PRO A 339 8.26 24.13 5.53
N TYR A 340 7.32 23.18 5.44
CA TYR A 340 7.61 21.74 5.45
C TYR A 340 7.57 21.09 4.06
N SER A 341 6.85 21.66 3.07
CA SER A 341 6.67 21.01 1.76
C SER A 341 7.06 21.85 0.54
N PHE A 342 7.26 23.17 0.69
CA PHE A 342 7.44 24.04 -0.48
C PHE A 342 8.73 23.77 -1.28
N LEU A 343 9.76 23.18 -0.64
CA LEU A 343 11.05 22.92 -1.28
C LEU A 343 11.06 21.69 -2.17
N GLU A 344 10.17 20.72 -1.95
CA GLU A 344 10.11 19.47 -2.73
C GLU A 344 9.84 19.77 -4.21
N GLU A 345 8.77 20.51 -4.49
CA GLU A 345 8.39 20.89 -5.85
C GLU A 345 9.42 21.84 -6.49
N VAL A 346 10.00 22.77 -5.73
CA VAL A 346 11.03 23.69 -6.25
C VAL A 346 12.32 22.94 -6.59
N ALA A 347 12.77 22.04 -5.69
CA ALA A 347 13.96 21.22 -5.90
C ALA A 347 13.78 20.30 -7.11
N SER A 348 12.59 19.71 -7.28
CA SER A 348 12.27 18.85 -8.44
C SER A 348 12.46 19.56 -9.79
N HIS A 349 12.25 20.88 -9.85
CA HIS A 349 12.46 21.65 -11.06
C HIS A 349 13.95 21.82 -11.43
N PHE A 350 14.82 21.88 -10.42
CA PHE A 350 16.26 22.10 -10.61
C PHE A 350 17.08 20.82 -10.54
N ALA A 351 16.51 19.73 -10.04
CA ALA A 351 17.10 18.41 -10.10
C ALA A 351 17.27 18.01 -11.58
N GLY A 352 18.49 18.11 -12.10
CA GLY A 352 18.81 17.58 -13.43
C GLY A 352 18.62 16.07 -13.46
N ASP A 353 18.25 15.53 -14.63
CA ASP A 353 17.87 14.12 -14.82
C ASP A 353 18.93 13.09 -14.38
N GLY A 354 20.11 13.43 -13.84
CA GLY A 354 21.16 12.44 -13.56
C GLY A 354 22.25 12.71 -12.54
N GLU A 355 22.27 13.79 -11.74
CA GLU A 355 23.45 14.09 -10.89
C GLU A 355 23.18 14.53 -9.44
N ASN A 356 21.93 14.58 -8.95
CA ASN A 356 21.61 15.17 -7.64
C ASN A 356 21.10 14.18 -6.57
N HIS A 357 21.27 12.87 -6.73
CA HIS A 357 20.68 11.85 -5.83
C HIS A 357 21.20 11.86 -4.38
N GLU A 358 22.30 12.58 -4.10
CA GLU A 358 22.88 12.72 -2.75
C GLU A 358 22.61 14.10 -2.11
N GLN A 359 21.99 15.03 -2.83
CA GLN A 359 21.71 16.38 -2.34
C GLN A 359 20.32 16.46 -1.71
N THR A 360 20.22 17.08 -0.54
CA THR A 360 18.95 17.48 0.05
C THR A 360 18.24 18.51 -0.83
N GLU A 361 16.91 18.62 -0.73
CA GLU A 361 16.13 19.64 -1.45
C GLU A 361 16.69 21.06 -1.23
N GLN A 362 17.14 21.33 0.00
CA GLN A 362 17.77 22.58 0.38
C GLN A 362 19.09 22.82 -0.36
N GLU A 363 19.94 21.80 -0.49
CA GLU A 363 21.21 21.89 -1.22
C GLU A 363 20.97 22.12 -2.72
N ILE A 364 19.99 21.41 -3.32
CA ILE A 364 19.62 21.59 -4.73
C ILE A 364 19.17 23.03 -4.98
N VAL A 365 18.26 23.54 -4.15
CA VAL A 365 17.72 24.91 -4.29
C VAL A 365 18.78 25.98 -4.02
N LEU A 366 19.67 25.76 -3.05
CA LEU A 366 20.78 26.69 -2.76
C LEU A 366 21.83 26.70 -3.87
N ALA A 367 22.15 25.54 -4.45
CA ALA A 367 23.02 25.46 -5.61
C ALA A 367 22.41 26.19 -6.81
N ALA A 368 21.12 25.95 -7.10
CA ALA A 368 20.39 26.64 -8.15
C ALA A 368 20.34 28.17 -7.94
N LEU A 369 20.21 28.63 -6.68
CA LEU A 369 20.30 30.05 -6.34
C LEU A 369 21.70 30.62 -6.64
N GLY A 370 22.77 29.89 -6.30
CA GLY A 370 24.14 30.29 -6.58
C GLY A 370 24.47 30.41 -8.07
N ASP A 371 23.85 29.56 -8.90
CA ASP A 371 24.03 29.55 -10.36
C ASP A 371 23.08 30.50 -11.10
N THR A 372 22.11 31.09 -10.40
CA THR A 372 21.12 32.01 -11.01
C THR A 372 21.76 33.38 -11.28
N PRO A 373 21.73 33.89 -12.53
CA PRO A 373 22.27 35.21 -12.83
C PRO A 373 21.45 36.32 -12.16
N ASP A 374 22.11 37.43 -11.79
CA ASP A 374 21.52 38.55 -11.04
C ASP A 374 20.19 39.05 -11.60
N GLU A 375 20.07 39.12 -12.93
CA GLU A 375 18.86 39.59 -13.64
C GLU A 375 17.65 38.66 -13.48
N LYS A 376 17.86 37.39 -13.06
CA LYS A 376 16.82 36.38 -12.84
C LYS A 376 16.52 36.12 -11.36
N LEU A 377 17.20 36.79 -10.42
CA LEU A 377 16.99 36.58 -8.98
C LEU A 377 15.56 36.85 -8.54
N THR A 378 14.89 37.84 -9.13
CA THR A 378 13.47 38.12 -8.85
C THR A 378 12.54 37.04 -9.39
N SER A 379 12.87 36.43 -10.53
CA SER A 379 12.17 35.27 -11.08
C SER A 379 12.34 34.05 -10.16
N PHE A 380 13.56 33.81 -9.68
CA PHE A 380 13.86 32.76 -8.72
C PHE A 380 13.10 32.95 -7.40
N ALA A 381 13.08 34.18 -6.87
CA ALA A 381 12.32 34.52 -5.67
C ALA A 381 10.81 34.27 -5.86
N LEU A 382 10.24 34.66 -7.01
CA LEU A 382 8.84 34.39 -7.33
C LEU A 382 8.55 32.89 -7.44
N ARG A 383 9.46 32.09 -8.01
CA ARG A 383 9.34 30.63 -8.04
C ARG A 383 9.24 30.05 -6.63
N LEU A 384 10.16 30.43 -5.74
CA LEU A 384 10.11 29.97 -4.34
C LEU A 384 8.78 30.28 -3.65
N ALA A 385 8.23 31.47 -3.89
CA ALA A 385 7.05 31.95 -3.17
C ALA A 385 5.71 31.54 -3.82
N LEU A 386 5.68 31.17 -5.10
CA LEU A 386 4.43 30.86 -5.82
C LEU A 386 4.20 29.37 -6.06
N THR A 387 5.22 28.51 -5.91
CA THR A 387 5.08 27.06 -6.10
C THR A 387 3.96 26.48 -5.23
N ASP A 388 3.90 26.85 -3.95
CA ASP A 388 2.87 26.39 -3.02
C ASP A 388 1.45 26.92 -3.34
N HIS A 389 1.33 27.85 -4.30
CA HIS A 389 0.09 28.42 -4.77
C HIS A 389 -0.34 27.90 -6.15
N LEU A 390 0.31 26.86 -6.67
CA LEU A 390 -0.07 26.18 -7.92
C LEU A 390 -1.37 25.39 -7.77
N GLY A 391 -1.67 24.91 -6.57
CA GLY A 391 -2.89 24.17 -6.23
C GLY A 391 -4.18 24.96 -6.52
N ILE A 392 -5.29 24.25 -6.69
CA ILE A 392 -6.61 24.86 -6.84
C ILE A 392 -7.04 25.39 -5.46
N PRO A 393 -7.25 26.71 -5.29
CA PRO A 393 -7.65 27.28 -4.01
C PRO A 393 -9.04 26.78 -3.62
N ARG A 394 -9.27 26.62 -2.32
CA ARG A 394 -10.61 26.36 -1.78
C ARG A 394 -11.43 27.65 -1.84
N ASP A 395 -12.75 27.55 -1.83
CA ASP A 395 -13.65 28.73 -1.90
C ASP A 395 -13.41 29.77 -0.79
N THR A 396 -12.76 29.38 0.31
CA THR A 396 -12.44 30.24 1.46
C THR A 396 -11.07 30.90 1.39
N ASP A 397 -10.18 30.43 0.52
CA ASP A 397 -8.77 30.80 0.52
C ASP A 397 -8.49 31.86 -0.57
N PRO A 398 -7.60 32.83 -0.31
CA PRO A 398 -7.24 33.82 -1.32
C PRO A 398 -6.46 33.18 -2.48
N ASP A 399 -6.86 33.46 -3.72
CA ASP A 399 -6.14 33.00 -4.92
C ASP A 399 -4.93 33.91 -5.22
N LEU A 400 -3.84 33.70 -4.47
CA LEU A 400 -2.63 34.52 -4.53
C LEU A 400 -1.90 34.41 -5.87
N LEU A 401 -2.07 33.32 -6.62
CA LEU A 401 -1.50 33.17 -7.96
C LEU A 401 -2.20 34.09 -8.97
N THR A 402 -3.53 34.21 -8.89
CA THR A 402 -4.30 35.15 -9.72
C THR A 402 -3.99 36.61 -9.34
N GLU A 403 -3.84 36.91 -8.04
CA GLU A 403 -3.36 38.24 -7.59
C GLU A 403 -1.95 38.55 -8.15
N ALA A 404 -1.05 37.56 -8.15
CA ALA A 404 0.30 37.69 -8.71
C ALA A 404 0.29 37.90 -10.22
N GLU A 405 -0.59 37.22 -10.97
CA GLU A 405 -0.74 37.43 -12.41
C GLU A 405 -1.03 38.91 -12.72
N ALA A 406 -1.94 39.54 -11.96
CA ALA A 406 -2.33 40.92 -12.20
C ALA A 406 -1.16 41.93 -12.03
N LEU A 407 -0.21 41.65 -11.13
CA LEU A 407 0.89 42.56 -10.79
C LEU A 407 2.20 42.27 -11.53
N PHE A 408 2.49 41.00 -11.82
CA PHE A 408 3.74 40.58 -12.45
C PHE A 408 3.58 40.29 -13.95
N ALA A 409 2.40 39.86 -14.38
CA ALA A 409 2.17 39.44 -15.76
C ALA A 409 0.77 39.81 -16.28
N PRO A 410 0.33 41.09 -16.17
CA PRO A 410 -1.03 41.45 -16.50
C PRO A 410 -1.41 40.98 -17.91
N PRO A 411 -2.61 40.40 -18.09
CA PRO A 411 -3.04 39.94 -19.40
C PRO A 411 -3.04 41.11 -20.37
N ARG A 412 -2.49 40.91 -21.58
CA ARG A 412 -2.49 41.95 -22.62
C ARG A 412 -3.94 42.41 -22.86
N ALA A 413 -4.20 43.70 -22.67
CA ALA A 413 -5.48 44.27 -23.04
C ALA A 413 -5.77 43.95 -24.52
N LYS A 414 -6.90 43.28 -24.79
CA LYS A 414 -7.37 43.08 -26.17
C LYS A 414 -7.42 44.47 -26.84
N PRO A 415 -6.89 44.63 -28.08
CA PRO A 415 -6.87 45.94 -28.72
C PRO A 415 -8.30 46.50 -28.78
N LYS A 416 -8.50 47.69 -28.22
CA LYS A 416 -9.76 48.42 -28.36
C LYS A 416 -10.03 48.56 -29.85
N LYS A 417 -11.11 47.93 -30.35
CA LYS A 417 -11.64 48.22 -31.68
C LYS A 417 -11.80 49.74 -31.78
N ALA A 418 -11.17 50.34 -32.78
CA ALA A 418 -11.27 51.76 -33.07
C ALA A 418 -12.76 52.17 -33.07
N SER A 419 -13.14 52.98 -32.09
CA SER A 419 -14.45 53.60 -32.04
C SER A 419 -14.56 54.54 -33.24
N LYS A 420 -15.55 54.28 -34.10
CA LYS A 420 -16.00 55.23 -35.13
C LYS A 420 -16.26 56.60 -34.48
N SER A 421 -15.86 57.63 -35.22
CA SER A 421 -15.98 59.05 -34.91
C SER A 421 -17.36 59.48 -34.41
N LYS A 422 -17.31 60.37 -33.40
CA LYS A 422 -18.32 61.35 -32.95
C LYS A 422 -19.59 61.50 -33.82
N ALA A 423 -20.74 61.39 -33.15
CA ALA A 423 -21.76 62.43 -33.18
C ALA A 423 -22.22 62.69 -31.73
N ALA A 424 -22.15 63.95 -31.31
CA ALA A 424 -22.63 64.45 -30.02
C ALA A 424 -24.07 65.00 -30.18
N PRO A 425 -24.69 65.57 -29.14
CA PRO A 425 -24.99 65.03 -27.81
C PRO A 425 -26.50 65.25 -27.47
N THR A 426 -27.05 64.66 -26.41
CA THR A 426 -28.22 65.27 -25.74
C THR A 426 -28.27 64.98 -24.24
N LEU A 427 -27.89 66.03 -23.50
CA LEU A 427 -28.40 66.58 -22.24
C LEU A 427 -28.86 65.64 -21.11
N VAL A 428 -28.10 65.74 -20.02
CA VAL A 428 -28.43 65.40 -18.64
C VAL A 428 -29.43 66.39 -18.05
N LYS A 429 -30.39 65.92 -17.24
CA LYS A 429 -30.79 66.51 -15.94
C LYS A 429 -31.73 65.57 -15.14
N PRO A 430 -31.86 65.73 -13.82
CA PRO A 430 -31.42 64.72 -12.85
C PRO A 430 -32.55 64.14 -11.98
N ALA A 431 -32.21 63.12 -11.21
CA ALA A 431 -33.11 62.38 -10.32
C ALA A 431 -33.54 63.18 -9.07
N GLU A 432 -34.85 63.15 -8.79
CA GLU A 432 -35.45 63.45 -7.49
C GLU A 432 -35.90 62.17 -6.78
N LYS A 433 -35.83 62.21 -5.45
CA LYS A 433 -36.13 61.15 -4.48
C LYS A 433 -37.62 60.81 -4.39
N THR A 434 -37.95 59.56 -4.04
CA THR A 434 -39.02 59.14 -3.09
C THR A 434 -39.03 57.59 -3.02
N VAL A 435 -38.75 56.95 -1.87
CA VAL A 435 -39.60 56.58 -0.70
C VAL A 435 -40.72 55.57 -1.01
N ALA A 436 -40.71 54.50 -0.21
CA ALA A 436 -41.57 53.30 -0.22
C ALA A 436 -43.06 53.54 0.11
N ALA A 437 -43.94 52.61 -0.31
CA ALA A 437 -44.84 51.84 0.58
C ALA A 437 -45.88 50.95 -0.15
N LYS A 438 -46.15 49.81 0.50
CA LYS A 438 -47.43 49.10 0.69
C LYS A 438 -48.01 48.13 -0.36
N LYS A 439 -47.96 46.84 0.07
CA LYS A 439 -48.99 45.77 0.05
C LYS A 439 -50.42 46.18 -0.37
N GLN A 440 -51.07 45.30 -1.16
CA GLN A 440 -52.32 44.64 -0.76
C GLN A 440 -52.62 43.38 -1.61
N LYS A 441 -53.20 42.38 -0.92
CA LYS A 441 -53.72 41.09 -1.39
C LYS A 441 -55.07 41.26 -2.10
N ALA A 442 -55.41 40.36 -3.02
CA ALA A 442 -56.74 39.73 -3.07
C ALA A 442 -56.74 38.50 -4.00
N ALA A 443 -57.40 37.45 -3.52
CA ALA A 443 -57.81 36.20 -4.16
C ALA A 443 -56.72 35.20 -4.59
#